data_AF-A0A975REJ5-F1
#
_entry.id   AF-A0A975REJ5-F1
#
_cell.length_a   1.000
_cell.length_b   1.000
_cell.length_c   1.000
_cell.angle_alpha   90.00
_cell.angle_beta   90.00
_cell.angle_gamma   90.00
#
_symmetry.space_group_name_H-M   'P 1'
#
loop_
_entity.id
_entity.type
_entity.pdbx_description
1 polymer ?
#
loop_
_entity_poly.entity_id
_entity_poly.type
_entity_poly.pdbx_seq_one_letter_code
_entity_poly.pdbx_strand_id
1 'polypeptide(L)'
;MPDGFKIDGEQVKKVADDIAALATSVDQMKTYTQGAPAIEKGHFGLVAGQSERAAAYLDKIAQLGESLGKASGFLNDFSVRLHQSEKLTSERDAENAWKASNAGKGQ
;
A
#
# COMPACT_ATOMS: atom_id res chain seq x y z
N MET A 1 -23.11 -16.76 24.61
CA MET A 1 -22.50 -15.43 24.33
C MET A 1 -22.34 -15.36 22.82
N PRO A 2 -22.68 -14.25 22.15
CA PRO A 2 -22.43 -14.15 20.71
C PRO A 2 -20.93 -14.38 20.49
N ASP A 3 -20.60 -15.34 19.64
CA ASP A 3 -19.24 -15.73 19.34
C ASP A 3 -18.41 -14.47 19.06
N GLY A 4 -17.44 -14.22 19.93
CA GLY A 4 -16.60 -13.04 19.86
C GLY A 4 -16.02 -12.94 18.46
N PHE A 5 -16.08 -11.75 17.88
CA PHE A 5 -15.56 -11.44 16.54
C PHE A 5 -14.10 -11.89 16.43
N LYS A 6 -13.88 -13.12 15.98
CA LYS A 6 -12.55 -13.66 15.73
C LYS A 6 -12.15 -13.21 14.35
N ILE A 7 -11.20 -12.28 14.31
CA ILE A 7 -10.56 -11.89 13.08
C ILE A 7 -9.73 -13.09 12.62
N ASP A 8 -10.07 -13.65 11.46
CA ASP A 8 -9.33 -14.75 10.85
C ASP A 8 -7.98 -14.24 10.35
N GLY A 9 -6.88 -14.74 10.95
CA GLY A 9 -5.53 -14.36 10.58
C GLY A 9 -5.21 -14.62 9.11
N GLU A 10 -5.78 -15.68 8.50
CA GLU A 10 -5.58 -15.97 7.08
C GLU A 10 -6.24 -14.90 6.19
N GLN A 11 -7.39 -14.37 6.61
CA GLN A 11 -8.05 -13.26 5.91
C GLN A 11 -7.26 -11.95 6.06
N VAL A 12 -6.72 -11.67 7.24
CA VAL A 12 -5.85 -10.48 7.46
C VAL A 12 -4.61 -10.56 6.58
N LYS A 13 -4.00 -11.74 6.48
CA LYS A 13 -2.85 -11.97 5.61
C LYS A 13 -3.19 -11.73 4.14
N LYS A 14 -4.30 -12.28 3.64
CA LYS A 14 -4.77 -12.05 2.26
C LYS A 14 -5.00 -10.56 1.97
N VAL A 15 -5.65 -9.85 2.88
CA VAL A 15 -5.86 -8.41 2.74
C VAL A 15 -4.53 -7.65 2.73
N ALA A 16 -3.57 -8.05 3.57
CA ALA A 16 -2.23 -7.45 3.57
C ALA A 16 -1.49 -7.68 2.24
N ASP A 17 -1.57 -8.90 1.68
CA ASP A 17 -0.99 -9.26 0.39
C ASP A 17 -1.63 -8.45 -0.76
N ASP A 18 -2.97 -8.34 -0.77
CA ASP A 18 -3.72 -7.56 -1.77
C ASP A 18 -3.33 -6.06 -1.72
N ILE A 19 -3.15 -5.51 -0.52
CA ILE A 19 -2.73 -4.11 -0.33
C ILE A 19 -1.29 -3.90 -0.79
N ALA A 20 -0.40 -4.87 -0.55
CA ALA A 20 0.98 -4.81 -1.06
C ALA A 20 1.02 -4.85 -2.61
N ALA A 21 0.19 -5.69 -3.21
CA ALA A 21 0.03 -5.73 -4.67
C ALA A 21 -0.48 -4.39 -5.22
N LEU A 22 -1.50 -3.80 -4.56
CA LEU A 22 -2.01 -2.48 -4.93
C LEU A 22 -0.93 -1.39 -4.79
N ALA A 23 -0.16 -1.39 -3.69
CA ALA A 23 0.95 -0.46 -3.49
C ALA A 23 1.97 -0.53 -4.65
N THR A 24 2.27 -1.75 -5.10
CA THR A 24 3.17 -1.99 -6.24
C THR A 24 2.58 -1.42 -7.54
N SER A 25 1.31 -1.66 -7.83
CA SER A 25 0.65 -1.09 -9.01
C SER A 25 0.62 0.45 -8.97
N VAL A 26 0.42 1.04 -7.78
CA VAL A 26 0.45 2.50 -7.61
C VAL A 26 1.84 3.08 -7.82
N ASP A 27 2.89 2.39 -7.38
CA ASP A 27 4.27 2.81 -7.61
C ASP A 27 4.68 2.69 -9.11
N GLN A 28 4.15 1.67 -9.80
CA GLN A 28 4.30 1.56 -11.26
C GLN A 28 3.63 2.74 -11.98
N MET A 29 2.44 3.17 -11.55
CA MET A 29 1.79 4.38 -12.09
C MET A 29 2.64 5.63 -11.88
N LYS A 30 3.30 5.77 -10.73
CA LYS A 30 4.29 6.84 -10.51
C LYS A 30 5.41 6.76 -11.54
N THR A 31 5.94 5.57 -11.83
CA THR A 31 6.98 5.39 -12.85
C THR A 31 6.50 5.83 -14.23
N TYR A 32 5.23 5.61 -14.59
CA TYR A 32 4.67 6.16 -15.83
C TYR A 32 4.56 7.69 -15.83
N THR A 33 4.19 8.30 -14.69
CA THR A 33 4.13 9.77 -14.59
C THR A 33 5.52 10.43 -14.61
N GLN A 34 6.55 9.76 -14.08
CA GLN A 34 7.93 10.24 -14.08
C GLN A 34 8.68 9.87 -15.37
N GLY A 35 8.33 8.73 -15.95
CA GLY A 35 8.82 8.15 -17.19
C GLY A 35 8.05 8.60 -18.43
N ALA A 36 7.34 9.73 -18.35
CA ALA A 36 6.88 10.49 -19.51
C ALA A 36 7.86 11.62 -19.87
N PRO A 37 9.13 11.36 -20.27
CA PRO A 37 10.04 12.41 -20.74
C PRO A 37 9.76 12.83 -22.19
N ALA A 38 8.67 12.36 -22.81
CA ALA A 38 8.43 12.59 -24.24
C ALA A 38 7.58 13.84 -24.53
N ILE A 39 7.18 14.63 -23.54
CA ILE A 39 6.44 15.87 -23.78
C ILE A 39 7.28 17.06 -23.33
N GLU A 40 8.31 17.36 -24.12
CA GLU A 40 9.08 18.57 -23.93
C GLU A 40 8.26 19.81 -24.30
N LYS A 41 8.57 20.97 -23.71
CA LYS A 41 7.95 22.25 -24.10
C LYS A 41 8.04 22.51 -25.61
N GLY A 42 9.08 21.97 -26.27
CA GLY A 42 9.27 22.02 -27.72
C GLY A 42 8.21 21.26 -28.53
N HIS A 43 7.56 20.24 -27.97
CA HIS A 43 6.51 19.48 -28.64
C HIS A 43 5.15 20.21 -28.68
N PHE A 44 4.98 21.26 -27.88
CA PHE A 44 3.78 22.09 -27.88
C PHE A 44 3.84 23.25 -28.89
N GLY A 45 4.94 23.36 -29.66
CA GLY A 45 5.18 24.45 -30.60
C GLY A 45 5.44 25.79 -29.91
N LEU A 46 6.19 26.67 -30.59
CA LEU A 46 6.51 28.02 -30.11
C LEU A 46 5.32 29.00 -30.19
N VAL A 47 4.09 28.49 -30.07
CA VAL A 47 2.88 29.30 -30.13
C VAL A 47 2.64 29.91 -28.74
N ALA A 48 2.64 31.24 -28.67
CA ALA A 48 2.32 31.97 -27.45
C ALA A 48 0.99 31.46 -26.85
N GLY A 49 1.01 31.05 -25.57
CA GLY A 49 -0.11 30.46 -24.85
C GLY A 49 -0.21 28.92 -24.88
N GLN A 50 0.42 28.23 -25.83
CA GLN A 50 0.53 26.76 -25.80
C GLN A 50 1.73 26.28 -24.97
N SER A 51 2.82 27.04 -24.96
CA SER A 51 4.00 26.79 -24.12
C SER A 51 3.74 26.95 -22.62
N GLU A 52 2.82 27.84 -22.21
CA GLU A 52 2.38 27.97 -20.81
C GLU A 52 1.50 26.80 -20.38
N ARG A 53 0.59 26.35 -21.27
CA ARG A 53 -0.22 25.14 -21.03
C ARG A 53 0.65 23.89 -20.92
N ALA A 54 1.71 23.80 -21.70
CA ALA A 54 2.73 22.76 -21.60
C ALA A 54 3.40 22.71 -20.23
N ALA A 55 3.84 23.87 -19.73
CA ALA A 55 4.48 23.97 -18.42
C ALA A 55 3.50 23.57 -17.30
N ALA A 56 2.27 24.08 -17.34
CA ALA A 56 1.24 23.73 -16.37
C ALA A 56 0.89 22.23 -16.38
N TYR A 57 0.88 21.60 -17.54
CA TYR A 57 0.66 20.16 -17.67
C TYR A 57 1.81 19.35 -17.05
N LEU A 58 3.06 19.72 -17.32
CA LEU A 58 4.24 19.08 -16.73
C LEU A 58 4.24 19.19 -15.20
N ASP A 59 3.89 20.36 -14.66
CA ASP A 59 3.77 20.56 -13.22
C ASP A 59 2.67 19.68 -12.61
N LYS A 60 1.53 19.51 -13.30
CA LYS A 60 0.44 18.65 -12.85
C LYS A 60 0.80 17.16 -12.86
N ILE A 61 1.55 16.71 -13.87
CA ILE A 61 2.09 15.34 -13.90
C ILE A 61 3.07 15.12 -12.76
N ALA A 62 3.96 16.08 -12.49
CA ALA A 62 4.90 15.97 -11.37
C ALA A 62 4.17 15.88 -10.03
N GLN A 63 3.14 16.72 -9.81
CA GLN A 63 2.28 16.67 -8.62
C GLN A 63 1.54 15.33 -8.48
N LEU A 64 1.06 14.78 -9.59
CA LEU A 64 0.42 13.46 -9.62
C LEU A 64 1.42 12.36 -9.23
N GLY A 65 2.62 12.37 -9.81
CA GLY A 65 3.67 11.39 -9.48
C GLY A 65 4.08 11.42 -8.00
N GLU A 66 4.17 12.61 -7.41
CA GLU A 66 4.44 12.77 -5.97
C GLU A 66 3.28 12.20 -5.13
N SER A 67 2.03 12.48 -5.52
CA SER A 67 0.83 11.99 -4.82
C SER A 67 0.73 10.47 -4.88
N LEU A 68 1.01 9.88 -6.05
CA LEU A 68 1.08 8.42 -6.24
C LEU A 68 2.18 7.80 -5.37
N GLY A 69 3.35 8.43 -5.26
CA GLY A 69 4.44 7.96 -4.39
C GLY A 69 4.06 7.98 -2.90
N LYS A 70 3.32 9.00 -2.45
CA LYS A 70 2.80 9.03 -1.07
C LYS A 70 1.78 7.93 -0.84
N ALA A 71 0.90 7.69 -1.81
CA ALA A 71 -0.11 6.64 -1.74
C ALA A 71 0.51 5.24 -1.71
N SER A 72 1.49 4.94 -2.58
CA SER A 72 2.18 3.64 -2.57
C SER A 72 2.93 3.41 -1.26
N GLY A 73 3.62 4.43 -0.74
CA GLY A 73 4.27 4.37 0.57
C GLY A 73 3.31 4.07 1.71
N PHE A 74 2.18 4.78 1.78
CA PHE A 74 1.14 4.54 2.78
C PHE A 74 0.58 3.12 2.71
N LEU A 75 0.25 2.63 1.51
CA LEU A 75 -0.31 1.29 1.33
C LEU A 75 0.71 0.21 1.74
N ASN A 76 1.99 0.40 1.41
CA ASN A 76 3.05 -0.52 1.82
C ASN A 76 3.20 -0.56 3.35
N ASP A 77 3.27 0.60 4.01
CA ASP A 77 3.34 0.69 5.47
C ASP A 77 2.12 0.06 6.15
N PHE A 78 0.94 0.23 5.54
CA PHE A 78 -0.30 -0.34 6.04
C PHE A 78 -0.31 -1.88 5.91
N SER A 79 0.13 -2.42 4.77
CA SER A 79 0.29 -3.88 4.59
C SER A 79 1.27 -4.48 5.61
N VAL A 80 2.42 -3.84 5.85
CA VAL A 80 3.40 -4.28 6.86
C VAL A 80 2.76 -4.35 8.25
N ARG A 81 1.95 -3.36 8.64
CA ARG A 81 1.25 -3.35 9.92
C ARG A 81 0.22 -4.46 10.03
N LEU A 82 -0.48 -4.79 8.94
CA LEU A 82 -1.44 -5.90 8.92
C LEU A 82 -0.73 -7.25 9.10
N HIS A 83 0.39 -7.49 8.43
CA HIS A 83 1.21 -8.69 8.64
C HIS A 83 1.74 -8.79 10.07
N GLN A 84 2.18 -7.68 10.65
CA GLN A 84 2.60 -7.65 12.06
C GLN A 84 1.45 -7.98 13.01
N SER A 85 0.25 -7.44 12.75
CA SER A 85 -0.94 -7.71 13.54
C SER A 85 -1.36 -9.18 13.47
N GLU A 86 -1.31 -9.78 12.29
CA GLU A 86 -1.58 -11.22 12.09
C GLU A 86 -0.60 -12.08 12.86
N LYS A 87 0.71 -11.81 12.72
CA LYS A 87 1.77 -12.54 13.41
C LYS A 87 1.60 -12.49 14.94
N LEU A 88 1.37 -11.30 15.51
CA LEU A 88 1.17 -11.14 16.95
C LEU A 88 -0.08 -11.86 17.45
N THR A 89 -1.13 -11.91 16.62
CA THR A 89 -2.36 -12.64 16.96
C THR A 89 -2.11 -14.15 16.95
N SER A 90 -1.45 -14.67 15.91
CA SER A 90 -1.09 -16.09 15.82
C SER A 90 -0.16 -16.54 16.94
N GLU A 91 0.82 -15.72 17.34
CA GLU A 91 1.73 -16.01 18.46
C GLU A 91 0.97 -16.10 19.79
N ARG A 92 0.03 -15.17 20.03
CA ARG A 92 -0.82 -15.20 21.24
C ARG A 92 -1.76 -16.40 21.24
N ASP A 93 -2.33 -16.78 20.11
CA ASP A 93 -3.19 -17.96 20.01
C ASP A 93 -2.42 -19.26 20.26
N ALA A 94 -1.20 -19.37 19.74
CA ALA A 94 -0.30 -20.49 20.02
C ALA A 94 0.08 -20.57 21.50
N GLU A 95 0.40 -19.43 22.13
CA GLU A 95 0.72 -19.37 23.56
C GLU A 95 -0.50 -19.75 24.43
N ASN A 96 -1.69 -19.25 24.08
CA ASN A 96 -2.93 -19.59 24.78
C ASN A 96 -3.27 -21.08 24.63
N ALA A 97 -3.11 -21.65 23.43
CA ALA A 97 -3.31 -23.07 23.19
C ALA A 97 -2.31 -23.93 23.98
N TRP A 98 -1.04 -23.53 24.01
CA TRP A 98 0.00 -24.23 24.78
C TRP A 98 -0.31 -24.19 26.29
N LYS A 99 -0.63 -23.01 26.83
CA LYS A 99 -1.04 -22.84 28.24
C LYS A 99 -2.28 -23.68 28.57
N ALA A 100 -3.30 -23.67 27.73
CA ALA A 100 -4.50 -24.48 27.91
C ALA A 100 -4.19 -25.99 27.89
N SER A 101 -3.32 -26.45 26.99
CA SER A 101 -2.93 -27.85 26.86
C SER A 101 -2.12 -28.39 28.06
N ASN A 102 -1.43 -27.49 28.77
CA ASN A 102 -0.62 -27.82 29.94
C ASN A 102 -1.30 -27.51 31.28
N ALA A 103 -2.36 -26.69 31.30
CA ALA A 103 -3.14 -26.38 32.49
C ALA A 103 -3.82 -27.62 33.12
N GLY A 104 -3.98 -28.71 32.37
CA GLY A 104 -4.52 -29.98 32.85
C GLY A 104 -3.49 -31.07 33.19
N LYS A 105 -2.18 -30.82 33.05
CA LYS A 105 -1.10 -31.80 33.30
C LYS A 105 -0.34 -31.56 34.60
N GLY A 106 -0.83 -30.65 35.44
CA GLY A 106 -0.25 -30.26 36.72
C GLY A 106 -1.02 -30.75 37.94
N GLN A 107 -1.65 -31.93 37.88
CA GLN A 107 -2.14 -32.70 39.03
C GLN A 107 -1.69 -34.16 38.92
#